data_AF-A0A944JFM9-F1
#
_entry.id   AF-A0A944JFM9-F1
#
_cell.length_a   1.000
_cell.length_b   1.000
_cell.length_c   1.000
_cell.angle_alpha   90.00
_cell.angle_beta   90.00
_cell.angle_gamma   90.00
#
_symmetry.space_group_name_H-M   'P 1'
#
loop_
_entity.id
_entity.type
_entity.pdbx_description
1 polymer ?
#
loop_
_entity_poly.entity_id
_entity_poly.type
_entity_poly.pdbx_seq_one_letter_code
_entity_poly.pdbx_strand_id
1 'polypeptide(L)'
;MADPITDADREAVRRLHAEGQSRNAIARTTGRSAATVSKIAAELGLAFSGGARVAAATQARTADATARRERLADDALDGALAQVERVVEAESARDARDYATAARALTEVHAKVAELARHTKTSSAGGMLDRLADALLGPQDGAPDRG
;
A
#
# COMPACT_ATOMS: atom_id res chain seq x y z
N MET A 1 -28.97 14.57 11.80
CA MET A 1 -28.29 15.89 11.70
C MET A 1 -27.07 15.82 12.60
N ALA A 2 -25.88 16.12 12.11
CA ALA A 2 -24.68 16.08 12.95
C ALA A 2 -24.74 17.25 13.94
N ASP A 3 -24.50 16.96 15.22
CA ASP A 3 -24.44 18.01 16.25
C ASP A 3 -23.41 19.09 15.85
N PRO A 4 -23.72 20.37 16.05
CA PRO A 4 -22.78 21.46 15.76
C PRO A 4 -21.44 21.25 16.47
N ILE A 5 -20.36 21.63 15.79
CA ILE A 5 -19.02 21.68 16.39
C ILE A 5 -19.00 22.87 17.36
N THR A 6 -18.72 22.59 18.63
CA THR A 6 -18.69 23.61 19.68
C THR A 6 -17.25 24.01 20.01
N ASP A 7 -17.07 25.13 20.70
CA ASP A 7 -15.75 25.55 21.18
C ASP A 7 -15.18 24.60 22.24
N ALA A 8 -16.05 23.91 22.98
CA ALA A 8 -15.64 22.84 23.90
C ALA A 8 -14.98 21.67 23.14
N ASP A 9 -15.46 21.34 21.94
CA ASP A 9 -14.82 20.33 21.10
C ASP A 9 -13.44 20.79 20.62
N ARG A 10 -13.30 22.08 20.26
CA ARG A 10 -12.02 22.66 19.84
C ARG A 10 -10.98 22.59 20.96
N GLU A 11 -11.38 22.95 22.17
CA GLU A 11 -10.49 22.94 23.33
C GLU A 11 -10.12 21.51 23.75
N ALA A 12 -11.08 20.58 23.72
CA ALA A 12 -10.81 19.17 23.98
C ALA A 12 -9.82 18.57 22.97
N VAL A 13 -9.97 18.86 21.67
CA VAL A 13 -9.04 18.42 20.63
C VAL A 13 -7.65 19.03 20.83
N ARG A 14 -7.57 20.33 21.15
CA ARG A 14 -6.29 21.02 21.43
C ARG A 14 -5.55 20.36 22.60
N ARG A 15 -6.24 20.15 23.72
CA ARG A 15 -5.67 19.54 24.92
C ARG A 15 -5.20 18.11 24.68
N LEU A 16 -6.06 17.27 24.10
CA LEU A 16 -5.73 15.85 23.86
C LEU A 16 -4.64 15.68 22.79
N HIS A 17 -4.53 16.62 21.83
CA HIS A 17 -3.41 16.65 20.89
C HIS A 17 -2.09 17.01 21.58
N ALA A 18 -2.10 18.00 22.48
CA ALA A 18 -0.93 18.36 23.28
C ALA A 18 -0.46 17.21 24.20
N GLU A 19 -1.39 16.37 24.69
CA GLU A 19 -1.10 15.12 25.41
C GLU A 19 -0.54 14.00 24.50
N GLY A 20 -0.44 14.23 23.19
CA GLY A 20 0.09 13.27 22.21
C GLY A 20 -0.91 12.20 21.76
N GLN A 21 -2.21 12.37 22.02
CA GLN A 21 -3.19 11.38 21.60
C GLN A 21 -3.37 11.33 20.08
N SER A 22 -3.57 10.12 19.55
CA SER A 22 -3.90 9.94 18.13
C SER A 22 -5.31 10.46 17.83
N ARG A 23 -5.55 10.89 16.59
CA ARG A 23 -6.89 11.33 16.11
C ARG A 23 -8.02 10.38 16.50
N ASN A 24 -7.81 9.06 16.37
CA ASN A 24 -8.84 8.08 16.67
C ASN A 24 -9.08 7.93 18.18
N ALA A 25 -8.06 8.12 19.01
CA ALA A 25 -8.22 8.18 20.46
C ALA A 25 -9.02 9.42 20.85
N ILE A 26 -8.70 10.59 20.28
CA ILE A 26 -9.44 11.83 20.49
C ILE A 26 -10.91 11.67 20.07
N ALA A 27 -11.17 11.05 18.91
CA ALA A 27 -12.52 10.77 18.43
C ALA A 27 -13.34 9.94 19.43
N ARG A 28 -12.74 8.88 20.00
CA ARG A 28 -13.38 8.05 21.02
C ARG A 28 -13.63 8.82 22.31
N THR A 29 -12.66 9.60 22.77
CA THR A 29 -12.72 10.37 24.02
C THR A 29 -13.75 11.50 23.95
N THR A 30 -13.86 12.16 22.80
CA THR A 30 -14.77 13.30 22.58
C THR A 30 -16.16 12.87 22.09
N GLY A 31 -16.36 11.60 21.73
CA GLY A 31 -17.58 11.12 21.10
C GLY A 31 -17.82 11.68 19.69
N ARG A 32 -16.81 12.32 19.09
CA ARG A 32 -16.90 12.92 17.75
C ARG A 32 -16.32 11.99 16.69
N SER A 33 -16.80 12.13 15.45
CA SER A 33 -16.24 11.37 14.33
C SER A 33 -14.77 11.75 14.07
N ALA A 34 -13.97 10.81 13.57
CA ALA A 34 -12.58 11.09 13.19
C ALA A 34 -12.46 12.20 12.12
N ALA A 35 -13.46 12.35 11.25
CA ALA A 35 -13.54 13.44 10.28
C ALA A 35 -13.72 14.80 10.97
N THR A 36 -14.61 14.87 11.97
CA THR A 36 -14.81 16.07 12.80
C THR A 36 -13.54 16.47 13.53
N VAL A 37 -12.84 15.51 14.15
CA VAL A 37 -11.56 15.77 14.82
C VAL A 37 -10.50 16.28 13.83
N SER A 38 -10.44 15.72 12.61
CA SER A 38 -9.51 16.19 11.57
C SER A 38 -9.80 17.62 11.14
N LYS A 39 -11.09 17.97 10.99
CA LYS A 39 -11.52 19.33 10.65
C LYS A 39 -11.12 20.32 11.74
N ILE A 40 -11.39 20.00 13.00
CA ILE A 40 -11.00 20.85 14.14
C ILE A 40 -9.48 21.00 14.22
N ALA A 41 -8.72 19.91 14.05
CA ALA A 41 -7.26 19.96 14.06
C ALA A 41 -6.72 20.85 12.94
N ALA A 42 -7.29 20.79 11.73
CA ALA A 42 -6.92 21.67 10.62
C ALA A 42 -7.22 23.15 10.92
N GLU A 43 -8.40 23.47 11.46
CA GLU A 43 -8.77 24.82 11.88
C GLU A 43 -7.85 25.36 13.00
N LEU A 44 -7.27 24.48 13.81
CA LEU A 44 -6.33 24.81 14.89
C LEU A 44 -4.84 24.74 14.47
N GLY A 45 -4.53 24.36 13.23
CA GLY A 45 -3.15 24.19 12.75
C GLY A 45 -2.40 23.00 13.39
N LEU A 46 -3.11 22.01 13.91
CA LEU A 46 -2.54 20.84 14.59
C LEU A 46 -2.29 19.69 13.61
N ALA A 47 -1.05 19.20 13.57
CA ALA A 47 -0.66 18.06 12.74
C ALA A 47 -0.60 16.76 13.56
N PHE A 48 -1.21 15.68 13.05
CA PHE A 48 -1.06 14.34 13.63
C PHE A 48 0.14 13.63 13.01
N SER A 49 1.23 13.46 13.77
CA SER A 49 2.47 12.79 13.33
C SER A 49 2.29 11.30 12.99
N GLY A 50 1.21 10.67 13.48
CA GLY A 50 0.91 9.26 13.22
C GLY A 50 0.68 8.92 11.74
N GLY A 51 0.19 9.87 10.93
CA GLY A 51 -0.09 9.65 9.51
C GLY A 51 1.18 9.36 8.70
N ALA A 52 2.23 10.17 8.89
CA ALA A 52 3.52 9.98 8.22
C ALA A 52 4.17 8.64 8.58
N ARG A 53 4.10 8.24 9.86
CA ARG A 53 4.62 6.95 10.34
C ARG A 53 3.88 5.77 9.72
N VAL A 54 2.55 5.84 9.64
CA VAL A 54 1.72 4.77 9.04
C VAL A 54 1.94 4.70 7.53
N ALA A 55 2.06 5.84 6.84
CA ALA A 55 2.36 5.89 5.42
C ALA A 55 3.73 5.26 5.11
N ALA A 56 4.78 5.64 5.84
CA ALA A 56 6.12 5.05 5.70
C ALA A 56 6.12 3.54 5.98
N ALA A 57 5.43 3.10 7.04
CA ALA A 57 5.30 1.67 7.35
C ALA A 57 4.53 0.91 6.26
N THR A 58 3.52 1.53 5.66
CA THR A 58 2.73 0.94 4.57
C THR A 58 3.57 0.84 3.30
N GLN A 59 4.28 1.91 2.93
CA GLN A 59 5.21 1.92 1.80
C GLN A 59 6.31 0.86 1.97
N ALA A 60 6.91 0.74 3.16
CA ALA A 60 7.91 -0.29 3.45
C ALA A 60 7.33 -1.71 3.31
N ARG A 61 6.11 -1.96 3.81
CA ARG A 61 5.43 -3.26 3.63
C ARG A 61 5.11 -3.55 2.17
N THR A 62 4.70 -2.54 1.40
CA THR A 62 4.43 -2.70 -0.03
C THR A 62 5.70 -3.01 -0.80
N ALA A 63 6.80 -2.28 -0.53
CA ALA A 63 8.10 -2.53 -1.15
C ALA A 63 8.62 -3.94 -0.83
N ASP A 64 8.53 -4.36 0.42
CA ASP A 64 8.90 -5.71 0.84
C ASP A 64 8.01 -6.79 0.19
N ALA A 65 6.70 -6.55 0.06
CA ALA A 65 5.80 -7.47 -0.63
C ALA A 65 6.10 -7.56 -2.14
N THR A 66 6.51 -6.47 -2.79
CA THR A 66 6.96 -6.48 -4.19
C THR A 66 8.23 -7.32 -4.33
N ALA A 67 9.25 -7.05 -3.51
CA ALA A 67 10.51 -7.81 -3.55
C ALA A 67 10.31 -9.31 -3.27
N ARG A 68 9.40 -9.67 -2.36
CA ARG A 68 9.05 -11.08 -2.10
C ARG A 68 8.37 -11.76 -3.29
N ARG A 69 7.54 -11.03 -4.03
CA ARG A 69 6.90 -11.56 -5.25
C ARG A 69 7.91 -11.74 -6.38
N GLU A 70 8.80 -10.78 -6.57
CA GLU A 70 9.86 -10.87 -7.59
C GLU A 70 10.73 -12.11 -7.32
N ARG A 71 11.22 -12.29 -6.08
CA ARG A 71 11.98 -13.49 -5.71
C ARG A 71 11.23 -14.79 -5.96
N LEU A 72 9.94 -14.86 -5.59
CA LEU A 72 9.13 -16.04 -5.84
C LEU A 72 8.96 -16.35 -7.34
N ALA A 73 8.88 -15.32 -8.18
CA ALA A 73 8.78 -15.51 -9.62
C ALA A 73 10.10 -16.06 -10.20
N ASP A 74 11.24 -15.56 -9.74
CA ASP A 74 12.56 -16.02 -10.17
C ASP A 74 12.80 -17.47 -9.71
N ASP A 75 12.57 -17.76 -8.42
CA ASP A 75 12.71 -19.11 -7.86
C ASP A 75 11.83 -20.14 -8.58
N ALA A 76 10.61 -19.74 -8.96
CA ALA A 76 9.70 -20.60 -9.70
C ALA A 76 10.19 -20.86 -11.13
N LEU A 77 10.77 -19.85 -11.80
CA LEU A 77 11.33 -20.02 -13.14
C LEU A 77 12.58 -20.92 -13.11
N ASP A 78 13.49 -20.68 -12.18
CA ASP A 78 14.70 -21.49 -12.00
C ASP A 78 14.34 -22.95 -11.67
N GLY A 79 13.38 -23.15 -10.76
CA GLY A 79 12.86 -24.47 -10.45
C GLY A 79 12.24 -25.16 -11.68
N ALA A 80 11.48 -24.42 -12.50
CA ALA A 80 10.89 -24.98 -13.72
C ALA A 80 11.96 -25.42 -14.72
N LEU A 81 13.01 -24.62 -14.92
CA LEU A 81 14.14 -24.95 -15.78
C LEU A 81 14.87 -26.20 -15.28
N ALA A 82 15.15 -26.28 -13.97
CA ALA A 82 15.77 -27.46 -13.38
C ALA A 82 14.93 -28.73 -13.59
N GLN A 83 13.60 -28.63 -13.51
CA GLN A 83 12.74 -29.77 -13.81
C GLN A 83 12.77 -30.16 -15.29
N VAL A 84 12.83 -29.19 -16.22
CA VAL A 84 12.96 -29.47 -17.66
C VAL A 84 14.26 -30.22 -17.95
N GLU A 85 15.38 -29.84 -17.33
CA GLU A 85 16.64 -30.58 -17.46
C GLU A 85 16.49 -32.03 -16.99
N ARG A 86 15.80 -32.25 -15.86
CA ARG A 86 15.54 -33.61 -15.35
C ARG A 86 14.64 -34.46 -16.26
N VAL A 87 13.77 -33.85 -17.07
CA VAL A 87 12.96 -34.59 -18.05
C VAL A 87 13.86 -35.28 -19.09
N VAL A 88 14.93 -34.61 -19.52
CA VAL A 88 15.88 -35.14 -20.51
C VAL A 88 16.66 -36.32 -19.94
N GLU A 89 17.05 -36.22 -18.68
CA GLU A 89 17.85 -37.24 -17.97
C GLU A 89 17.01 -38.37 -17.35
N ALA A 90 15.69 -38.39 -17.57
CA ALA A 90 14.80 -39.32 -16.91
C ALA A 90 15.01 -40.78 -17.38
N GLU A 91 15.25 -41.67 -16.42
CA GLU A 91 15.44 -43.11 -16.68
C GLU A 91 14.12 -43.84 -17.03
N SER A 92 12.98 -43.23 -16.74
CA SER A 92 11.67 -43.79 -17.04
C SER A 92 10.67 -42.76 -17.57
N ALA A 93 9.72 -43.25 -18.36
CA ALA A 93 8.60 -42.43 -18.83
C ALA A 93 7.69 -41.94 -17.69
N ARG A 94 7.76 -42.54 -16.50
CA ARG A 94 7.04 -42.03 -15.33
C ARG A 94 7.76 -40.81 -14.78
N ASP A 95 9.06 -40.91 -14.53
CA ASP A 95 9.85 -39.81 -13.96
C ASP A 95 9.86 -38.60 -14.90
N ALA A 96 9.98 -38.84 -16.22
CA ALA A 96 9.87 -37.78 -17.23
C ALA A 96 8.53 -37.02 -17.14
N ARG A 97 7.42 -37.73 -16.89
CA ARG A 97 6.09 -37.10 -16.74
C ARG A 97 5.97 -36.33 -15.43
N ASP A 98 6.53 -36.86 -14.35
CA ASP A 98 6.48 -36.21 -13.04
C ASP A 98 7.29 -34.92 -13.05
N TYR A 99 8.50 -34.93 -13.63
CA TYR A 99 9.32 -33.72 -13.82
C TYR A 99 8.66 -32.71 -14.76
N ALA A 100 8.08 -33.14 -15.88
CA ALA A 100 7.35 -32.25 -16.79
C ALA A 100 6.12 -31.62 -16.09
N THR A 101 5.43 -32.38 -15.24
CA THR A 101 4.30 -31.88 -14.45
C THR A 101 4.75 -30.83 -13.43
N ALA A 102 5.87 -31.08 -12.74
CA ALA A 102 6.45 -30.12 -11.82
C ALA A 102 6.91 -28.83 -12.53
N ALA A 103 7.59 -28.95 -13.68
CA ALA A 103 8.00 -27.82 -14.51
C ALA A 103 6.81 -26.94 -14.91
N ARG A 104 5.71 -27.58 -15.33
CA ARG A 104 4.47 -26.88 -15.67
C ARG A 104 3.90 -26.14 -14.46
N ALA A 105 3.80 -26.79 -13.30
CA ALA A 105 3.24 -26.18 -12.10
C ALA A 105 4.04 -24.93 -11.67
N LEU A 106 5.37 -25.00 -11.74
CA LEU A 106 6.26 -23.89 -11.42
C LEU A 106 6.15 -22.73 -12.44
N THR A 107 6.02 -23.06 -13.72
CA THR A 107 5.75 -22.06 -14.77
C THR A 107 4.41 -21.34 -14.54
N GLU A 108 3.38 -22.07 -14.12
CA GLU A 108 2.08 -21.48 -13.77
C GLU A 108 2.18 -20.55 -12.54
N VAL A 109 3.00 -20.89 -11.54
CA VAL A 109 3.29 -20.01 -10.40
C VAL A 109 3.98 -18.72 -10.88
N HIS A 110 5.05 -18.83 -11.67
CA HIS A 110 5.75 -17.69 -12.23
C HIS A 110 4.78 -16.76 -12.98
N ALA A 111 3.96 -17.32 -13.89
CA ALA A 111 3.00 -16.55 -14.67
C ALA A 111 1.98 -15.79 -13.80
N LYS A 112 1.43 -16.45 -12.77
CA LYS A 112 0.48 -15.84 -11.82
C LYS A 112 1.11 -14.73 -11.00
N VAL A 113 2.34 -14.93 -10.52
CA VAL A 113 3.05 -13.91 -9.74
C VAL A 113 3.39 -12.69 -10.61
N ALA A 114 3.85 -12.92 -11.84
CA ALA A 114 4.11 -11.86 -12.81
C ALA A 114 2.82 -11.08 -13.17
N GLU A 115 1.68 -11.77 -13.28
CA GLU A 115 0.38 -11.13 -13.51
C GLU A 115 -0.05 -10.25 -12.33
N LEU A 116 0.08 -10.73 -11.10
CA LEU A 116 -0.23 -9.95 -9.89
C LEU A 116 0.66 -8.72 -9.77
N ALA A 117 1.93 -8.83 -10.17
CA ALA A 117 2.86 -7.69 -10.21
C ALA A 117 2.39 -6.62 -11.21
N ARG A 118 1.93 -7.01 -12.41
CA ARG A 118 1.37 -6.07 -13.41
C ARG A 118 0.13 -5.34 -12.87
N HIS A 119 -0.80 -6.06 -12.26
CA HIS A 119 -2.02 -5.46 -11.70
C HIS A 119 -1.72 -4.46 -10.56
N THR A 120 -0.74 -4.77 -9.72
CA THR A 120 -0.31 -3.87 -8.63
C THR A 120 0.35 -2.60 -9.18
N LYS A 121 1.12 -2.70 -10.26
CA LYS A 121 1.75 -1.54 -10.90
C LYS A 121 0.72 -0.64 -11.58
N THR A 122 -0.29 -1.21 -12.24
CA THR A 122 -1.38 -0.46 -12.89
C THR A 122 -2.29 0.26 -11.87
N SER A 123 -2.50 -0.30 -10.67
CA SER A 123 -3.27 0.40 -9.63
C SER A 123 -2.48 1.51 -8.94
N SER A 124 -1.15 1.42 -8.91
CA SER A 124 -0.25 2.38 -8.25
C SER A 124 0.31 3.47 -9.15
N ALA A 125 0.51 3.24 -10.45
CA ALA A 125 1.07 4.23 -11.36
C ALA A 125 -0.07 5.01 -12.06
N GLY A 126 -0.41 6.20 -11.56
CA GLY A 126 -1.46 7.06 -12.15
C GLY A 126 -2.88 6.58 -11.87
N GLY A 127 -3.05 5.92 -10.72
CA GLY A 127 -4.33 5.40 -10.26
C GLY A 127 -5.39 6.50 -10.19
N MET A 128 -6.66 6.10 -10.19
CA MET A 128 -7.81 7.01 -10.11
C MET A 128 -7.71 7.98 -8.92
N LEU A 129 -7.00 7.60 -7.85
CA LEU A 129 -6.74 8.42 -6.67
C LEU A 129 -5.68 9.49 -6.88
N ASP A 130 -4.60 9.23 -7.64
CA ASP A 130 -3.62 10.27 -8.00
C ASP A 130 -4.29 11.30 -8.93
N ARG A 131 -5.09 10.83 -9.88
CA ARG A 131 -5.90 11.70 -10.75
C ARG A 131 -6.96 12.48 -9.96
N LEU A 132 -7.54 11.87 -8.92
CA LEU A 132 -8.47 12.57 -8.03
C LEU A 132 -7.73 13.60 -7.15
N ALA A 133 -6.52 13.28 -6.69
CA ALA A 133 -5.68 14.19 -5.92
C ALA A 133 -5.27 15.41 -6.75
N ASP A 134 -4.83 15.20 -7.99
CA ASP A 134 -4.54 16.30 -8.94
C ASP A 134 -5.80 17.12 -9.26
N ALA A 135 -6.96 16.47 -9.42
CA ALA A 135 -8.22 17.16 -9.68
C ALA A 135 -8.75 17.95 -8.47
N LEU A 136 -8.46 17.51 -7.24
CA LEU A 136 -8.90 18.17 -6.01
C LEU A 136 -7.93 19.25 -5.53
N LEU A 137 -6.63 19.09 -5.77
CA LEU A 137 -5.59 20.01 -5.31
C LEU A 137 -5.17 21.03 -6.39
N GLY A 138 -5.52 20.79 -7.66
CA GLY A 138 -5.04 21.58 -8.79
C GLY A 138 -3.53 21.37 -9.04
N PRO A 139 -3.02 21.74 -10.23
CA PRO A 139 -1.59 21.75 -10.47
C PRO A 139 -0.92 22.64 -9.41
N GLN A 140 0.11 22.09 -8.76
CA GLN A 140 0.93 22.83 -7.79
C GLN A 140 1.76 23.85 -8.59
N ASP A 141 1.19 25.01 -8.89
CA ASP A 141 1.88 26.09 -9.59
C ASP A 141 3.02 26.62 -8.72
N GLY A 142 4.22 26.09 -8.96
CA GLY A 142 5.45 26.45 -8.29
C GLY A 142 6.17 27.60 -8.99
N ALA A 143 6.05 28.78 -8.36
CA ALA A 143 6.95 29.93 -8.33
C ALA A 143 6.93 30.97 -9.48
N PRO A 144 6.81 32.28 -9.16
CA PRO A 144 7.12 33.35 -10.10
C PRO A 144 8.64 33.51 -10.24
N ASP A 145 9.09 33.44 -11.48
CA ASP A 145 10.42 33.88 -11.89
C ASP A 145 10.58 35.38 -11.58
N ARG A 146 11.53 35.72 -10.71
CA ARG A 146 11.96 37.11 -10.48
C ARG A 146 13.21 37.34 -11.32
N GLY A 147 13.00 37.85 -12.53
CA GLY A 147 14.00 38.61 -13.29
C GLY A 147 13.83 40.11 -13.06
#